data_AF-A0A3G6RNI2-F1
#
_entry.id   AF-A0A3G6RNI2-F1
#
_cell.length_a   1.000
_cell.length_b   1.000
_cell.length_c   1.000
_cell.angle_alpha   90.00
_cell.angle_beta   90.00
_cell.angle_gamma   90.00
#
_symmetry.space_group_name_H-M   'P 1'
#
loop_
_entity.id
_entity.type
_entity.pdbx_description
1 polymer ?
#
loop_
_entity_poly.entity_id
_entity_poly.type
_entity_poly.pdbx_seq_one_letter_code
_entity_poly.pdbx_strand_id
1 'polypeptide(L)'
;MKRYISILILLLLPVFSLAQSDTDKDQQDLYSLLFVRKLPEAKIFIDSRFLKSESRSRQIIGYVYLILYYKINDEQDGNDQLLKTLQKAQDIAKETGNEIDEAYVEYANTIYYQKINKWDLYIKSLQKSISIFKKRPHENFMLTLLYYSKLMNTEANPLENRNVTDYTLALKYALQSKNKFLISSGYNFLGGFYAYQNNTAKKYKDSAITAFNQSLKIAQQVQNSYVSKKLQFFYYTNIGSIYTNDREYSKALANYNKGLQLYNNDKDKFYLWSLFNNIGYTYALMQDNNLALKYYLKAESMNADKQITDKYKVKLYLNISEAYEKLRMLDKALEYEKKCKETIIALDKRLYDDNSKSLDTFYQTEQEKNILKEKNIAYKKYEMWYISAIISTVLGLILLFFTLDYRKKLNKRTTSLLESEKEKLHMENELSIMKQEQLQRQALATSIQLQHKNTFINELKVNMPKDKKLNHLLKDEQLIDNNFNTIRDIIQETHPNFFKRLNELAKNRLTNLDLKYAAYIYLNMDNMQISTALKVDPKTVSVTKYRLKQKLGVGKGQDLNTFIRTMKY
;
A
#
# COMPACT_ATOMS: atom_id res chain seq x y z
N MET A 1 -8.43 -51.50 23.48
CA MET A 1 -7.49 -50.61 24.19
C MET A 1 -7.16 -49.43 23.30
N LYS A 2 -7.37 -48.24 23.88
CA LYS A 2 -7.35 -46.85 23.37
C LYS A 2 -6.47 -46.52 22.16
N ARG A 3 -7.08 -45.86 21.16
CA ARG A 3 -6.43 -44.98 20.19
C ARG A 3 -7.36 -43.80 19.87
N TYR A 4 -6.80 -42.59 19.88
CA TYR A 4 -7.35 -41.29 19.48
C TYR A 4 -8.44 -40.65 20.35
N ILE A 5 -8.07 -39.62 21.11
CA ILE A 5 -8.62 -38.25 21.01
C ILE A 5 -7.48 -37.30 21.34
N SER A 6 -7.19 -36.43 20.38
CA SER A 6 -6.28 -35.28 20.46
C SER A 6 -7.07 -34.06 20.90
N ILE A 7 -6.70 -33.39 22.01
CA ILE A 7 -7.02 -31.98 22.32
C ILE A 7 -5.85 -31.48 23.19
N LEU A 8 -4.76 -30.97 22.62
CA LEU A 8 -4.56 -29.56 22.26
C LEU A 8 -5.10 -28.56 23.31
N ILE A 9 -4.53 -28.55 24.50
CA ILE A 9 -4.51 -27.34 25.36
C ILE A 9 -3.16 -26.66 25.14
N LEU A 10 -3.07 -25.98 24.00
CA LEU A 10 -2.00 -25.05 23.66
C LEU A 10 -2.68 -23.85 23.00
N LEU A 11 -3.50 -23.14 23.78
CA LEU A 11 -4.16 -21.92 23.36
C LEU A 11 -4.19 -20.91 24.52
N LEU A 12 -3.51 -19.79 24.26
CA LEU A 12 -3.63 -18.48 24.89
C LEU A 12 -2.91 -18.27 26.23
N LEU A 13 -1.59 -18.47 26.25
CA LEU A 13 -0.76 -17.41 26.82
C LEU A 13 -0.73 -16.31 25.77
N PRO A 14 -1.31 -15.13 26.01
CA PRO A 14 -1.15 -14.04 25.09
C PRO A 14 0.35 -13.73 25.08
N VAL A 15 0.92 -13.66 23.88
CA VAL A 15 2.17 -12.94 23.65
C VAL A 15 1.87 -11.48 24.00
N PHE A 16 1.84 -11.16 25.29
CA PHE A 16 1.76 -9.80 25.80
C PHE A 16 3.17 -9.22 25.73
N SER A 17 3.61 -8.88 24.51
CA SER A 17 4.69 -7.93 24.29
C SER A 17 4.15 -6.50 24.17
N LEU A 18 3.08 -6.17 24.92
CA LEU A 18 2.59 -4.81 25.06
C LEU A 18 3.33 -4.18 26.25
N ALA A 19 4.34 -3.35 25.97
CA ALA A 19 5.11 -2.67 27.01
C ALA A 19 4.23 -1.62 27.72
N GLN A 20 3.61 -2.00 28.85
CA GLN A 20 2.76 -1.11 29.66
C GLN A 20 3.61 -0.21 30.56
N SER A 21 3.69 1.08 30.24
CA SER A 21 4.57 2.02 30.95
C SER A 21 4.24 2.23 32.44
N ASP A 22 3.00 1.99 32.87
CA ASP A 22 2.63 2.05 34.29
C ASP A 22 3.30 0.97 35.15
N THR A 23 3.69 -0.15 34.53
CA THR A 23 4.30 -1.30 35.23
C THR A 23 5.79 -1.47 34.92
N ASP A 24 6.31 -0.75 33.92
CA ASP A 24 7.69 -0.83 33.48
C ASP A 24 8.65 -0.11 34.45
N LYS A 25 9.14 -0.85 35.43
CA LYS A 25 9.97 -0.30 36.50
C LYS A 25 11.28 0.31 35.99
N ASP A 26 11.93 -0.34 35.02
CA ASP A 26 13.15 0.15 34.41
C ASP A 26 12.93 1.50 33.72
N GLN A 27 11.82 1.64 32.99
CA GLN A 27 11.48 2.90 32.31
C GLN A 27 11.27 4.03 33.32
N GLN A 28 10.55 3.75 34.40
CA GLN A 28 10.28 4.72 35.46
C GLN A 28 11.54 5.13 36.22
N ASP A 29 12.43 4.17 36.50
CA ASP A 29 13.68 4.41 37.20
C ASP A 29 14.67 5.16 36.31
N LEU A 30 14.73 4.86 35.00
CA LEU A 30 15.51 5.61 34.03
C LEU A 30 15.06 7.06 33.92
N TYR A 31 13.77 7.31 33.81
CA TYR A 31 13.24 8.69 33.80
C TYR A 31 13.58 9.43 35.10
N SER A 32 13.59 8.73 36.23
CA SER A 32 14.02 9.28 37.53
C SER A 32 15.50 9.68 37.52
N LEU A 33 16.39 8.84 36.97
CA LEU A 33 17.82 9.16 36.84
C LEU A 33 18.07 10.40 35.96
N LEU A 34 17.37 10.50 34.83
CA LEU A 34 17.43 11.66 33.94
C LEU A 34 16.90 12.92 34.65
N PHE A 35 15.79 12.80 35.39
CA PHE A 35 15.23 13.91 36.17
C PHE A 35 16.22 14.44 37.20
N VAL A 36 16.94 13.58 37.93
CA VAL A 36 17.97 14.01 38.89
C VAL A 36 19.33 14.29 38.27
N ARG A 37 19.46 14.21 36.93
CA ARG A 37 20.69 14.45 36.16
C ARG A 37 21.85 13.53 36.53
N LYS A 38 21.56 12.28 36.90
CA LYS A 38 22.56 11.22 37.04
C LYS A 38 22.93 10.65 35.66
N LEU A 39 23.51 11.50 34.81
CA LEU A 39 23.73 11.21 33.40
C LEU A 39 24.60 9.95 33.14
N PRO A 40 25.74 9.74 33.82
CA PRO A 40 26.54 8.52 33.60
C PRO A 40 25.77 7.24 33.94
N GLU A 41 25.04 7.24 35.06
CA GLU A 41 24.20 6.13 35.52
C GLU A 41 23.06 5.88 34.51
N ALA A 42 22.39 6.94 34.04
CA ALA A 42 21.34 6.86 33.04
C ALA A 42 21.85 6.28 31.71
N LYS A 43 23.05 6.68 31.26
CA LYS A 43 23.63 6.18 30.00
C LYS A 43 23.93 4.69 30.07
N ILE A 44 24.57 4.24 31.15
CA ILE A 44 24.84 2.81 31.39
C ILE A 44 23.52 2.02 31.45
N PHE A 45 22.50 2.59 32.10
CA PHE A 45 21.18 1.97 32.23
C PHE A 45 20.49 1.82 30.86
N ILE A 46 20.49 2.87 30.03
CA ILE A 46 19.97 2.83 28.65
C ILE A 46 20.66 1.72 27.85
N ASP A 47 21.98 1.68 27.87
CA ASP A 47 22.75 0.74 27.05
C ASP A 47 22.52 -0.70 27.48
N SER A 48 22.50 -0.96 28.80
CA SER A 48 22.41 -2.31 29.35
C SER A 48 20.99 -2.88 29.37
N ARG A 49 19.97 -2.09 29.72
CA ARG A 49 18.59 -2.56 29.93
C ARG A 49 17.68 -2.39 28.72
N PHE A 50 18.02 -1.49 27.80
CA PHE A 50 17.18 -1.20 26.63
C PHE A 50 17.87 -1.52 25.31
N LEU A 51 19.03 -0.91 25.02
CA LEU A 51 19.64 -1.04 23.69
C LEU A 51 20.21 -2.44 23.43
N LYS A 52 20.68 -3.14 24.46
CA LYS A 52 21.10 -4.55 24.39
C LYS A 52 19.96 -5.57 24.48
N SER A 53 18.71 -5.12 24.62
CA SER A 53 17.56 -6.04 24.68
C SER A 53 17.35 -6.72 23.33
N GLU A 54 16.90 -7.98 23.35
CA GLU A 54 16.46 -8.69 22.15
C GLU A 54 15.14 -8.14 21.60
N SER A 55 14.32 -7.49 22.44
CA SER A 55 13.06 -6.89 22.03
C SER A 55 13.27 -5.58 21.27
N ARG A 56 12.82 -5.54 20.02
CA ARG A 56 12.85 -4.33 19.18
C ARG A 56 12.09 -3.16 19.81
N SER A 57 10.90 -3.39 20.36
CA SER A 57 10.12 -2.37 21.08
C SER A 57 10.89 -1.83 22.29
N ARG A 58 11.61 -2.69 23.02
CA ARG A 58 12.47 -2.26 24.14
C ARG A 58 13.65 -1.40 23.65
N GLN A 59 14.25 -1.74 22.52
CA GLN A 59 15.31 -0.94 21.90
C GLN A 59 14.78 0.45 21.50
N ILE A 60 13.57 0.55 20.93
CA ILE A 60 12.92 1.82 20.59
C ILE A 60 12.78 2.71 21.83
N ILE A 61 12.24 2.16 22.93
CA ILE A 61 12.16 2.89 24.21
C ILE A 61 13.56 3.38 24.64
N GLY A 62 14.58 2.51 24.53
CA GLY A 62 15.97 2.90 24.79
C GLY A 62 16.46 4.08 23.97
N TYR A 63 16.17 4.10 22.67
CA TYR A 63 16.54 5.21 21.80
C TYR A 63 15.79 6.51 22.13
N VAL A 64 14.51 6.43 22.51
CA VAL A 64 13.73 7.59 22.98
C VAL A 64 14.36 8.20 24.23
N TYR A 65 14.75 7.38 25.21
CA TYR A 65 15.43 7.89 26.40
C TYR A 65 16.87 8.32 26.14
N LEU A 66 17.55 7.76 25.14
CA LEU A 66 18.84 8.24 24.68
C LEU A 66 18.73 9.64 24.05
N ILE A 67 17.65 9.92 23.32
CA ILE A 67 17.33 11.25 22.81
C ILE A 67 17.09 12.24 23.96
N LEU A 68 16.34 11.84 25.00
CA LEU A 68 16.19 12.64 26.22
C LEU A 68 17.54 12.89 26.91
N TYR A 69 18.40 11.88 26.99
CA TYR A 69 19.75 12.00 27.53
C TYR A 69 20.56 13.06 26.77
N TYR A 70 20.60 13.00 25.44
CA TYR A 70 21.33 13.98 24.62
C TYR A 70 20.77 15.39 24.79
N LYS A 71 19.43 15.54 24.87
CA LYS A 71 18.80 16.83 25.17
C LYS A 71 19.27 17.41 26.51
N ILE A 72 19.42 16.58 27.55
CA ILE A 72 19.81 17.05 28.89
C ILE A 72 21.31 17.34 28.98
N ASN A 73 22.13 16.60 28.24
CA ASN A 73 23.59 16.72 28.26
C ASN A 73 24.11 17.93 27.44
N ASP A 74 23.32 18.42 26.48
CA ASP A 74 23.53 19.66 25.69
C ASP A 74 25.00 19.87 25.21
N GLU A 75 25.55 18.85 24.56
CA GLU A 75 26.87 18.90 23.93
C GLU A 75 26.80 19.57 22.54
N GLN A 76 27.91 20.18 22.08
CA GLN A 76 27.98 20.90 20.79
C GLN A 76 27.57 20.04 19.57
N ASP A 77 27.76 18.72 19.62
CA ASP A 77 27.34 17.77 18.57
C ASP A 77 26.00 17.08 18.85
N GLY A 78 25.26 17.53 19.86
CA GLY A 78 24.06 16.88 20.37
C GLY A 78 22.95 16.74 19.33
N ASN A 79 22.83 17.69 18.39
CA ASN A 79 21.77 17.68 17.37
C ASN A 79 21.96 16.56 16.34
N ASP A 80 23.19 16.32 15.88
CA ASP A 80 23.50 15.28 14.90
C ASP A 80 23.31 13.88 15.53
N GLN A 81 23.74 13.72 16.79
CA GLN A 81 23.52 12.48 17.54
C GLN A 81 22.04 12.22 17.79
N LEU A 82 21.27 13.27 18.13
CA LEU A 82 19.84 13.18 18.34
C LEU A 82 19.13 12.72 17.07
N LEU A 83 19.42 13.33 15.93
CA LEU A 83 18.80 12.95 14.65
C LEU A 83 19.14 11.52 14.25
N LYS A 84 20.42 11.12 14.32
CA LYS A 84 20.84 9.74 14.01
C LYS A 84 20.14 8.72 14.93
N THR A 85 19.97 9.06 16.19
CA THR A 85 19.27 8.21 17.17
C THR A 85 17.78 8.12 16.87
N LEU A 86 17.16 9.24 16.47
CA LEU A 86 15.76 9.29 16.05
C LEU A 86 15.51 8.46 14.80
N GLN A 87 16.40 8.53 13.80
CA GLN A 87 16.31 7.73 12.57
C GLN A 87 16.36 6.23 12.89
N LYS A 88 17.28 5.80 13.77
CA LYS A 88 17.33 4.39 14.22
C LYS A 88 16.03 3.95 14.87
N ALA A 89 15.45 4.77 15.75
CA ALA A 89 14.16 4.45 16.36
C ALA A 89 13.03 4.37 15.32
N GLN A 90 13.01 5.28 14.34
CA GLN A 90 12.04 5.29 13.24
C GLN A 90 12.15 4.03 12.36
N ASP A 91 13.37 3.58 12.05
CA ASP A 91 13.58 2.42 11.20
C ASP A 91 13.16 1.13 11.89
N ILE A 92 13.50 0.95 13.17
CA ILE A 92 13.03 -0.20 13.96
C ILE A 92 11.49 -0.17 14.14
N ALA A 93 10.90 1.01 14.29
CA ALA A 93 9.44 1.12 14.36
C ALA A 93 8.75 0.70 13.05
N LYS A 94 9.35 0.99 11.89
CA LYS A 94 8.85 0.48 10.59
C LYS A 94 8.96 -1.03 10.49
N GLU A 95 10.04 -1.63 11.01
CA GLU A 95 10.24 -3.09 11.02
C GLU A 95 9.20 -3.80 11.91
N THR A 96 8.90 -3.24 13.08
CA THR A 96 7.93 -3.83 14.02
C THR A 96 6.48 -3.65 13.57
N GLY A 97 6.16 -2.53 12.92
CA GLY A 97 4.79 -2.22 12.46
C GLY A 97 3.78 -2.01 13.60
N ASN A 98 4.25 -1.80 14.84
CA ASN A 98 3.41 -1.68 16.03
C ASN A 98 3.06 -0.21 16.30
N GLU A 99 1.76 0.06 16.50
CA GLU A 99 1.22 1.39 16.77
C GLU A 99 1.82 2.01 18.07
N ILE A 100 2.09 1.20 19.10
CA ILE A 100 2.68 1.70 20.36
C ILE A 100 4.14 2.15 20.13
N ASP A 101 4.89 1.38 19.35
CA ASP A 101 6.28 1.72 19.01
C ASP A 101 6.33 3.01 18.19
N GLU A 102 5.36 3.20 17.28
CA GLU A 102 5.16 4.48 16.59
C GLU A 102 4.86 5.63 17.56
N ALA A 103 4.03 5.42 18.60
CA ALA A 103 3.73 6.45 19.60
C ALA A 103 4.98 6.89 20.39
N TYR A 104 5.87 5.95 20.71
CA TYR A 104 7.17 6.24 21.32
C TYR A 104 8.09 7.04 20.39
N VAL A 105 8.14 6.69 19.11
CA VAL A 105 8.88 7.45 18.10
C VAL A 105 8.30 8.86 17.94
N GLU A 106 6.97 9.01 17.95
CA GLU A 106 6.35 10.34 17.90
C GLU A 106 6.67 11.16 19.15
N TYR A 107 6.78 10.55 20.33
CA TYR A 107 7.30 11.25 21.51
C TYR A 107 8.75 11.73 21.30
N ALA A 108 9.62 10.90 20.71
CA ALA A 108 10.97 11.32 20.34
C ALA A 108 10.99 12.43 19.29
N ASN A 109 10.09 12.40 18.31
CA ASN A 109 9.90 13.50 17.36
C ASN A 109 9.56 14.81 18.09
N THR A 110 8.73 14.80 19.14
CA THR A 110 8.46 16.02 19.91
C THR A 110 9.73 16.62 20.51
N ILE A 111 10.65 15.80 20.99
CA ILE A 111 11.91 16.26 21.57
C ILE A 111 12.79 16.91 20.49
N TYR A 112 12.87 16.28 19.32
CA TYR A 112 13.64 16.79 18.19
C TYR A 112 13.05 18.09 17.63
N TYR A 113 11.75 18.12 17.32
CA TYR A 113 11.07 19.28 16.76
C TYR A 113 11.08 20.49 17.68
N GLN A 114 11.02 20.26 19.00
CA GLN A 114 11.25 21.32 19.97
C GLN A 114 12.66 21.91 19.84
N LYS A 115 13.71 21.09 19.71
CA LYS A 115 15.11 21.56 19.62
C LYS A 115 15.35 22.40 18.36
N ILE A 116 14.65 22.10 17.26
CA ILE A 116 14.74 22.83 15.98
C ILE A 116 13.62 23.86 15.78
N ASN A 117 12.91 24.23 16.85
CA ASN A 117 11.83 25.24 16.84
C ASN A 117 10.72 25.01 15.78
N LYS A 118 10.43 23.75 15.43
CA LYS A 118 9.34 23.37 14.50
C LYS A 118 8.06 23.04 15.27
N TRP A 119 7.40 24.09 15.77
CA TRP A 119 6.23 23.96 16.65
C TRP A 119 5.02 23.28 16.01
N ASP A 120 4.78 23.47 14.71
CA ASP A 120 3.68 22.76 14.01
C ASP A 120 3.88 21.24 14.02
N LEU A 121 5.11 20.79 13.71
CA LEU A 121 5.48 19.38 13.71
C LEU A 121 5.50 18.82 15.14
N TYR A 122 5.98 19.60 16.10
CA TYR A 122 5.91 19.27 17.52
C TYR A 122 4.49 18.95 17.96
N ILE A 123 3.52 19.85 17.68
CA ILE A 123 2.12 19.67 18.05
C ILE A 123 1.54 18.44 17.37
N LYS A 124 1.79 18.27 16.07
CA LYS A 124 1.30 17.12 15.30
C LYS A 124 1.79 15.79 15.88
N SER A 125 3.09 15.67 16.16
CA SER A 125 3.68 14.48 16.77
C SER A 125 3.18 14.25 18.20
N LEU A 126 3.06 15.30 18.99
CA LEU A 126 2.54 15.24 20.35
C LEU A 126 1.09 14.72 20.37
N GLN A 127 0.22 15.28 19.54
CA GLN A 127 -1.17 14.87 19.42
C GLN A 127 -1.31 13.42 18.94
N LYS A 128 -0.50 13.02 17.95
CA LYS A 128 -0.49 11.66 17.44
C LYS A 128 -0.07 10.66 18.53
N SER A 129 1.04 10.92 19.22
CA SER A 129 1.51 10.09 20.34
C SER A 129 0.44 9.97 21.45
N ILE A 130 -0.14 11.09 21.89
CA ILE A 130 -1.22 11.10 22.89
C ILE A 130 -2.43 10.29 22.40
N SER A 131 -2.83 10.42 21.13
CA SER A 131 -4.01 9.73 20.59
C SER A 131 -3.86 8.22 20.60
N ILE A 132 -2.64 7.71 20.41
CA ILE A 132 -2.35 6.27 20.42
C ILE A 132 -2.34 5.76 21.85
N PHE A 133 -1.56 6.39 22.75
CA PHE A 133 -1.49 5.96 24.15
C PHE A 133 -2.85 6.03 24.87
N LYS A 134 -3.71 7.01 24.52
CA LYS A 134 -5.07 7.11 25.09
C LYS A 134 -5.96 5.90 24.80
N LYS A 135 -5.74 5.18 23.70
CA LYS A 135 -6.54 3.99 23.33
C LYS A 135 -6.12 2.73 24.10
N ARG A 136 -5.03 2.78 24.87
CA ARG A 136 -4.42 1.61 25.50
C ARG A 136 -4.51 1.73 27.03
N PRO A 137 -4.86 0.64 27.73
CA PRO A 137 -4.82 0.63 29.19
C PRO A 137 -3.36 0.66 29.68
N HIS A 138 -3.15 1.16 30.90
CA HIS A 138 -1.87 1.13 31.60
C HIS A 138 -0.71 1.94 30.97
N GLU A 139 -1.03 2.98 30.20
CA GLU A 139 -0.06 3.90 29.59
C GLU A 139 -0.08 5.30 30.21
N ASN A 140 -0.55 5.39 31.46
CA ASN A 140 -0.76 6.68 32.12
C ASN A 140 0.58 7.37 32.43
N PHE A 141 1.65 6.61 32.66
CA PHE A 141 3.00 7.13 32.81
C PHE A 141 3.43 7.92 31.56
N MET A 142 3.34 7.31 30.36
CA MET A 142 3.67 7.99 29.11
C MET A 142 2.75 9.16 28.78
N LEU A 143 1.44 9.01 29.01
CA LEU A 143 0.49 10.12 28.85
C LEU A 143 0.89 11.31 29.74
N THR A 144 1.27 11.04 30.99
CA THR A 144 1.75 12.09 31.89
C THR A 144 3.00 12.79 31.35
N LEU A 145 3.97 12.04 30.84
CA LEU A 145 5.19 12.63 30.25
C LEU A 145 4.90 13.51 29.03
N LEU A 146 3.97 13.08 28.16
CA LEU A 146 3.54 13.84 27.00
C LEU A 146 2.86 15.15 27.40
N TYR A 147 1.94 15.08 28.37
CA TYR A 147 1.33 16.31 28.91
C TYR A 147 2.39 17.19 29.58
N TYR A 148 3.34 16.67 30.36
CA TYR A 148 4.43 17.48 30.91
C TYR A 148 5.28 18.14 29.83
N SER A 149 5.58 17.43 28.74
CA SER A 149 6.24 18.02 27.56
C SER A 149 5.46 19.24 27.06
N LYS A 150 4.14 19.11 26.90
CA LYS A 150 3.26 20.22 26.51
C LYS A 150 3.34 21.40 27.48
N LEU A 151 3.17 21.13 28.78
CA LEU A 151 3.14 22.15 29.83
C LEU A 151 4.45 22.93 29.95
N MET A 152 5.60 22.24 29.80
CA MET A 152 6.92 22.86 29.87
C MET A 152 7.24 23.74 28.67
N ASN A 153 6.56 23.53 27.53
CA ASN A 153 6.81 24.25 26.29
C ASN A 153 5.80 25.36 26.00
N THR A 154 4.76 25.53 26.82
CA THR A 154 3.68 26.51 26.55
C THR A 154 4.17 27.95 26.43
N GLU A 155 5.25 28.35 27.11
CA GLU A 155 5.80 29.72 26.97
C GLU A 155 6.63 29.91 25.70
N ALA A 156 7.29 28.86 25.22
CA ALA A 156 8.15 28.91 24.04
C ALA A 156 7.38 28.63 22.75
N ASN A 157 6.25 27.92 22.85
CA ASN A 157 5.40 27.55 21.74
C ASN A 157 4.35 28.65 21.47
N PRO A 158 4.46 29.41 20.37
CA PRO A 158 3.52 30.51 20.08
C PRO A 158 2.12 30.02 19.72
N LEU A 159 1.95 28.72 19.45
CA LEU A 159 0.69 28.12 19.00
C LEU A 159 -0.16 27.58 20.17
N GLU A 160 0.36 27.60 21.40
CA GLU A 160 -0.32 27.05 22.57
C GLU A 160 -0.47 28.08 23.70
N ASN A 161 -1.63 28.05 24.36
CA ASN A 161 -1.90 28.88 25.52
C ASN A 161 -2.03 28.02 26.79
N ARG A 162 -1.68 28.58 27.94
CA ARG A 162 -1.84 27.92 29.25
C ARG A 162 -3.33 27.63 29.50
N ASN A 163 -3.68 26.37 29.64
CA ASN A 163 -5.05 25.93 29.92
C ASN A 163 -5.07 24.96 31.11
N VAL A 164 -5.85 25.26 32.14
CA VAL A 164 -6.04 24.41 33.34
C VAL A 164 -6.41 22.95 33.01
N THR A 165 -7.09 22.74 31.88
CA THR A 165 -7.49 21.41 31.39
C THR A 165 -6.27 20.51 31.14
N ASP A 166 -5.20 21.03 30.56
CA ASP A 166 -3.99 20.24 30.31
C ASP A 166 -3.28 19.89 31.61
N TYR A 167 -3.23 20.81 32.58
CA TYR A 167 -2.64 20.57 33.90
C TYR A 167 -3.43 19.52 34.70
N THR A 168 -4.77 19.60 34.66
CA THR A 168 -5.64 18.65 35.35
C THR A 168 -5.63 17.27 34.68
N LEU A 169 -5.55 17.20 33.35
CA LEU A 169 -5.33 15.93 32.63
C LEU A 169 -3.98 15.30 32.96
N ALA A 170 -2.90 16.09 32.99
CA ALA A 170 -1.58 15.62 33.37
C ALA A 170 -1.60 15.00 34.78
N LEU A 171 -2.21 15.70 35.75
CA LEU A 171 -2.36 15.19 37.11
C LEU A 171 -3.26 13.95 37.18
N LYS A 172 -4.34 13.90 36.40
CA LYS A 172 -5.22 12.73 36.33
C LYS A 172 -4.46 11.49 35.90
N TYR A 173 -3.70 11.57 34.81
CA TYR A 173 -2.87 10.46 34.35
C TYR A 173 -1.76 10.12 35.35
N ALA A 174 -1.15 11.12 35.98
CA ALA A 174 -0.15 10.87 37.02
C ALA A 174 -0.74 10.04 38.18
N LEU A 175 -1.95 10.40 38.66
CA LEU A 175 -2.66 9.65 39.70
C LEU A 175 -2.98 8.22 39.25
N GLN A 176 -3.42 8.04 38.00
CA GLN A 176 -3.74 6.72 37.43
C GLN A 176 -2.50 5.83 37.27
N SER A 177 -1.33 6.42 36.96
CA SER A 177 -0.06 5.70 36.87
C SER A 177 0.43 5.16 38.23
N LYS A 178 -0.11 5.68 39.35
CA LYS A 178 0.32 5.41 40.73
C LYS A 178 1.80 5.73 40.99
N ASN A 179 2.49 6.39 40.07
CA ASN A 179 3.88 6.79 40.21
C ASN A 179 3.98 8.05 41.07
N LYS A 180 4.47 7.91 42.31
CA LYS A 180 4.55 9.03 43.27
C LYS A 180 5.39 10.20 42.77
N PHE A 181 6.46 9.94 42.01
CA PHE A 181 7.26 11.00 41.39
C PHE A 181 6.42 11.82 40.42
N LEU A 182 5.71 11.16 39.50
CA LEU A 182 4.82 11.87 38.57
C LEU A 182 3.69 12.59 39.30
N ILE A 183 3.06 11.99 40.30
CA ILE A 183 1.97 12.62 41.07
C ILE A 183 2.46 13.89 41.75
N SER A 184 3.62 13.86 42.41
CA SER A 184 4.22 15.03 43.04
C SER A 184 4.51 16.13 42.01
N SER A 185 5.09 15.76 40.86
CA SER A 185 5.32 16.69 39.75
C SER A 185 4.03 17.30 39.21
N GLY A 186 2.94 16.53 39.15
CA GLY A 186 1.65 16.98 38.60
C GLY A 186 1.00 18.02 39.48
N TYR A 187 1.01 17.79 40.80
CA TYR A 187 0.60 18.80 41.77
C TYR A 187 1.50 20.05 41.71
N ASN A 188 2.81 19.89 41.49
CA ASN A 188 3.72 21.01 41.33
C ASN A 188 3.41 21.84 40.07
N PHE A 189 3.14 21.19 38.93
CA PHE A 189 2.71 21.88 37.71
C PHE A 189 1.39 22.63 37.91
N LEU A 190 0.41 21.99 38.55
CA LEU A 190 -0.89 22.63 38.85
C LEU A 190 -0.74 23.81 39.80
N GLY A 191 0.10 23.69 40.84
CA GLY A 191 0.47 24.79 41.72
C GLY A 191 1.12 25.94 40.97
N GLY A 192 2.04 25.64 40.05
CA GLY A 192 2.69 26.63 39.18
C GLY A 192 1.70 27.35 38.27
N PHE A 193 0.71 26.65 37.72
CA PHE A 193 -0.38 27.27 36.95
C PHE A 193 -1.17 28.27 37.79
N TYR A 194 -1.62 27.89 38.99
CA TYR A 194 -2.36 28.81 39.86
C TYR A 194 -1.50 29.95 40.38
N ALA A 195 -0.20 29.72 40.65
CA ALA A 195 0.72 30.79 41.03
C ALA A 195 0.88 31.83 39.91
N TYR A 196 0.99 31.38 38.66
CA TYR A 196 1.01 32.25 37.49
C TYR A 196 -0.28 33.07 37.37
N GLN A 197 -1.45 32.44 37.51
CA GLN A 197 -2.75 33.12 37.50
C GLN A 197 -2.95 34.05 38.72
N ASN A 198 -2.29 33.76 39.84
CA ASN A 198 -2.32 34.64 41.01
C ASN A 198 -1.54 35.93 40.75
N ASN A 199 -0.42 35.86 40.02
CA ASN A 199 0.34 37.06 39.67
C ASN A 199 -0.48 38.01 38.78
N THR A 200 -1.44 37.50 38.01
CA THR A 200 -2.31 38.30 37.14
C THR A 200 -3.60 38.76 37.83
N ALA A 201 -4.28 37.86 38.56
CA ALA A 201 -5.62 38.11 39.11
C ALA A 201 -5.70 38.19 40.65
N LYS A 202 -4.60 37.91 41.37
CA LYS A 202 -4.48 37.91 42.85
C LYS A 202 -5.55 37.11 43.62
N LYS A 203 -6.16 36.10 42.97
CA LYS A 203 -7.25 35.28 43.55
C LYS A 203 -6.88 33.82 43.78
N TYR A 204 -5.76 33.35 43.22
CA TYR A 204 -5.44 31.92 43.13
C TYR A 204 -4.33 31.46 44.08
N LYS A 205 -3.93 32.32 45.03
CA LYS A 205 -2.91 32.01 46.03
C LYS A 205 -3.20 30.72 46.79
N ASP A 206 -4.40 30.58 47.35
CA ASP A 206 -4.75 29.41 48.17
C ASP A 206 -4.76 28.13 47.34
N SER A 207 -5.25 28.19 46.10
CA SER A 207 -5.20 27.06 45.17
C SER A 207 -3.77 26.65 44.84
N ALA A 208 -2.87 27.62 44.62
CA ALA A 208 -1.46 27.37 44.36
C ALA A 208 -0.77 26.72 45.57
N ILE A 209 -0.92 27.30 46.76
CA ILE A 209 -0.34 26.78 48.00
C ILE A 209 -0.87 25.38 48.31
N THR A 210 -2.18 25.16 48.15
CA THR A 210 -2.80 23.84 48.37
C THR A 210 -2.20 22.78 47.46
N ALA A 211 -2.07 23.08 46.16
CA ALA A 211 -1.46 22.15 45.20
C ALA A 211 0.01 21.87 45.54
N PHE A 212 0.79 22.90 45.88
CA PHE A 212 2.19 22.72 46.31
C PHE A 212 2.30 21.88 47.60
N ASN A 213 1.43 22.10 48.59
CA ASN A 213 1.41 21.28 49.81
C ASN A 213 1.13 19.80 49.53
N GLN A 214 0.21 19.50 48.59
CA GLN A 214 -0.01 18.13 48.14
C GLN A 214 1.23 17.56 47.44
N SER A 215 1.89 18.37 46.59
CA SER A 215 3.16 17.98 45.96
C SER A 215 4.23 17.60 46.99
N LEU A 216 4.41 18.39 48.05
CA LEU A 216 5.36 18.13 49.13
C LEU A 216 5.03 16.83 49.88
N LYS A 217 3.77 16.65 50.27
CA LYS A 217 3.30 15.45 50.98
C LYS A 217 3.64 14.17 50.20
N ILE A 218 3.45 14.19 48.89
CA ILE A 218 3.79 13.04 48.03
C ILE A 218 5.31 12.94 47.82
N ALA A 219 6.03 14.06 47.66
CA ALA A 219 7.49 14.06 47.51
C ALA A 219 8.19 13.38 48.69
N GLN A 220 7.73 13.60 49.91
CA GLN A 220 8.25 12.96 51.13
C GLN A 220 8.03 11.44 51.17
N GLN A 221 7.13 10.90 50.33
CA GLN A 221 6.86 9.47 50.22
C GLN A 221 7.57 8.80 49.04
N VAL A 222 8.36 9.54 48.26
CA VAL A 222 9.16 9.01 47.16
C VAL A 222 10.40 8.32 47.73
N GLN A 223 10.59 7.04 47.38
CA GLN A 223 11.67 6.22 47.91
C GLN A 223 13.06 6.68 47.45
N ASN A 224 13.20 7.12 46.20
CA ASN A 224 14.48 7.62 45.69
C ASN A 224 14.79 8.97 46.35
N SER A 225 15.81 9.00 47.22
CA SER A 225 16.17 10.17 48.01
C SER A 225 16.57 11.37 47.15
N TYR A 226 17.27 11.16 46.03
CA TYR A 226 17.65 12.24 45.10
C TYR A 226 16.41 12.86 44.44
N VAL A 227 15.45 12.03 44.02
CA VAL A 227 14.19 12.51 43.41
C VAL A 227 13.36 13.25 44.45
N SER A 228 13.19 12.66 45.64
CA SER A 228 12.46 13.29 46.75
C SER A 228 13.04 14.66 47.10
N LYS A 229 14.37 14.72 47.28
CA LYS A 229 15.11 15.95 47.55
C LYS A 229 14.85 17.02 46.50
N LYS A 230 14.93 16.66 45.21
CA LYS A 230 14.69 17.58 44.09
C LYS A 230 13.24 18.08 44.02
N LEU A 231 12.26 17.21 44.31
CA LEU A 231 10.84 17.61 44.38
C LEU A 231 10.58 18.57 45.55
N GLN A 232 11.16 18.31 46.72
CA GLN A 232 11.07 19.20 47.89
C GLN A 232 11.70 20.57 47.61
N PHE A 233 12.81 20.61 46.86
CA PHE A 233 13.41 21.86 46.41
C PHE A 233 12.46 22.70 45.55
N PHE A 234 11.78 22.08 44.57
CA PHE A 234 10.80 22.80 43.75
C PHE A 234 9.66 23.36 44.60
N TYR A 235 9.17 22.59 45.57
CA TYR A 235 8.18 23.07 46.53
C TYR A 235 8.66 24.33 47.28
N TYR A 236 9.82 24.26 47.95
CA TYR A 236 10.31 25.38 48.77
C TYR A 236 10.59 26.63 47.93
N THR A 237 11.11 26.43 46.72
CA THR A 237 11.38 27.53 45.79
C THR A 237 10.09 28.18 45.30
N ASN A 238 9.07 27.40 44.95
CA ASN A 238 7.81 27.91 44.45
C ASN A 238 6.97 28.61 45.54
N ILE A 239 6.88 28.01 46.74
CA ILE A 239 6.23 28.66 47.89
C ILE A 239 6.98 29.93 48.29
N GLY A 240 8.32 29.89 48.30
CA GLY A 240 9.13 31.09 48.51
C GLY A 240 8.79 32.19 47.52
N SER A 241 8.67 31.86 46.23
CA SER A 241 8.34 32.83 45.17
C SER A 241 6.94 33.44 45.35
N ILE A 242 5.94 32.66 45.77
CA ILE A 242 4.60 33.19 46.07
C ILE A 242 4.70 34.23 47.19
N TYR A 243 5.37 33.90 48.29
CA TYR A 243 5.52 34.84 49.40
C TYR A 243 6.37 36.07 49.05
N THR A 244 7.38 35.92 48.18
CA THR A 244 8.14 37.06 47.65
C THR A 244 7.21 38.03 46.89
N ASN A 245 6.37 37.51 46.00
CA ASN A 245 5.44 38.32 45.20
C ASN A 245 4.35 38.99 46.06
N ASP A 246 3.92 38.31 47.12
CA ASP A 246 2.95 38.82 48.10
C ASP A 246 3.59 39.74 49.16
N ARG A 247 4.90 40.02 49.04
CA ARG A 247 5.69 40.85 49.98
C ARG A 247 5.77 40.30 51.41
N GLU A 248 5.48 39.01 51.60
CA GLU A 248 5.66 38.29 52.86
C GLU A 248 7.12 37.78 52.97
N TYR A 249 8.07 38.71 52.95
CA TYR A 249 9.49 38.42 52.75
C TYR A 249 10.09 37.46 53.78
N SER A 250 9.72 37.56 55.06
CA SER A 250 10.20 36.64 56.10
C SER A 250 9.78 35.19 55.84
N LYS A 251 8.55 34.96 55.35
CA LYS A 251 8.07 33.63 54.97
C LYS A 251 8.77 33.13 53.70
N ALA A 252 9.04 34.03 52.75
CA ALA A 252 9.80 33.70 51.55
C ALA A 252 11.21 33.21 51.89
N LEU A 253 11.96 34.00 52.66
CA LEU A 253 13.32 33.69 53.11
C LEU A 253 13.37 32.40 53.95
N ALA A 254 12.38 32.17 54.83
CA ALA A 254 12.29 30.93 55.60
C ALA A 254 12.14 29.69 54.69
N ASN A 255 11.36 29.78 53.61
CA ASN A 255 11.23 28.69 52.65
C ASN A 255 12.50 28.49 51.81
N TYR A 256 13.12 29.56 51.32
CA TYR A 256 14.39 29.44 50.60
C TYR A 256 15.50 28.85 51.49
N ASN A 257 15.54 29.20 52.78
CA ASN A 257 16.48 28.60 53.73
C ASN A 257 16.25 27.10 53.92
N LYS A 258 14.98 26.63 53.96
CA LYS A 258 14.70 25.18 53.93
C LYS A 258 15.19 24.53 52.65
N GLY A 259 15.07 25.20 51.50
CA GLY A 259 15.66 24.76 50.24
C GLY A 259 17.19 24.67 50.29
N LEU A 260 17.86 25.65 50.91
CA LEU A 260 19.31 25.65 51.09
C LEU A 260 19.78 24.51 52.00
N GLN A 261 19.00 24.15 53.03
CA GLN A 261 19.33 23.01 53.90
C GLN A 261 19.33 21.66 53.16
N LEU A 262 18.62 21.56 52.02
CA LEU A 262 18.70 20.36 51.18
C LEU A 262 20.07 20.27 50.52
N TYR A 263 20.67 21.37 50.08
CA TYR A 263 21.87 21.39 49.24
C TYR A 263 23.05 22.06 49.95
N ASN A 264 24.09 21.29 50.26
CA ASN A 264 25.23 21.78 51.05
C ASN A 264 26.61 21.49 50.44
N ASN A 265 26.66 20.91 49.24
CA ASN A 265 27.92 20.43 48.64
C ASN A 265 28.16 21.03 47.24
N ASP A 266 29.43 21.08 46.84
CA ASP A 266 29.91 21.61 45.54
C ASP A 266 29.33 20.94 44.28
N LYS A 267 28.62 19.81 44.43
CA LYS A 267 28.00 19.08 43.30
C LYS A 267 26.60 19.61 42.93
N ASP A 268 25.99 20.43 43.77
CA ASP A 268 24.60 20.89 43.65
C ASP A 268 24.49 22.40 43.33
N LYS A 269 25.49 22.93 42.61
CA LYS A 269 25.65 24.38 42.35
C LYS A 269 24.44 25.03 41.69
N PHE A 270 23.76 24.36 40.76
CA PHE A 270 22.55 24.91 40.14
C PHE A 270 21.43 25.23 41.15
N TYR A 271 21.20 24.35 42.13
CA TYR A 271 20.14 24.55 43.11
C TYR A 271 20.49 25.67 44.09
N LEU A 272 21.76 25.73 44.52
CA LEU A 272 22.30 26.82 45.34
C LEU A 272 22.22 28.17 44.60
N TRP A 273 22.65 28.19 43.35
CA TRP A 273 22.57 29.35 42.46
C TRP A 273 21.14 29.90 42.39
N SER A 274 20.16 29.02 42.15
CA SER A 274 18.75 29.42 42.03
C SER A 274 18.20 30.00 43.34
N LEU A 275 18.56 29.42 44.48
CA LEU A 275 18.12 29.91 45.79
C LEU A 275 18.76 31.25 46.14
N PHE A 276 20.06 31.40 45.89
CA PHE A 276 20.75 32.67 46.12
C PHE A 276 20.21 33.78 45.23
N ASN A 277 19.90 33.50 43.96
CA ASN A 277 19.25 34.48 43.09
C ASN A 277 17.86 34.89 43.62
N ASN A 278 17.04 33.95 44.09
CA ASN A 278 15.71 34.26 44.62
C ASN A 278 15.75 34.99 45.97
N ILE A 279 16.72 34.64 46.83
CA ILE A 279 16.98 35.36 48.08
C ILE A 279 17.45 36.79 47.79
N GLY A 280 18.38 36.95 46.84
CA GLY A 280 18.85 38.27 46.39
C GLY A 280 17.69 39.13 45.86
N TYR A 281 16.83 38.54 45.04
CA TYR A 281 15.63 39.20 44.53
C TYR A 281 14.66 39.62 45.64
N THR A 282 14.51 38.78 46.66
CA THR A 282 13.67 39.11 47.82
C THR A 282 14.24 40.30 48.60
N TYR A 283 15.56 40.36 48.84
CA TYR A 283 16.19 41.51 49.48
C TYR A 283 16.12 42.78 48.61
N ALA A 284 16.23 42.66 47.29
CA ALA A 284 16.06 43.79 46.37
C ALA A 284 14.66 44.40 46.46
N LEU A 285 13.61 43.57 46.60
CA LEU A 285 12.23 44.02 46.84
C LEU A 285 12.02 44.62 48.24
N MET A 286 12.82 44.19 49.23
CA MET A 286 12.90 44.83 50.55
C MET A 286 13.67 46.17 50.53
N GLN A 287 14.21 46.58 49.38
CA GLN A 287 15.09 47.74 49.20
C GLN A 287 16.46 47.62 49.88
N ASP A 288 16.82 46.44 50.40
CA ASP A 288 18.17 46.15 50.89
C ASP A 288 19.06 45.66 49.75
N ASN A 289 19.51 46.61 48.93
CA ASN A 289 20.32 46.32 47.75
C ASN A 289 21.72 45.81 48.09
N ASN A 290 22.23 46.08 49.30
CA ASN A 290 23.50 45.55 49.78
C ASN A 290 23.41 44.03 50.03
N LEU A 291 22.38 43.57 50.74
CA LEU A 291 22.14 42.14 50.91
C LEU A 291 21.75 41.47 49.60
N ALA A 292 20.94 42.14 48.76
CA ALA A 292 20.60 41.62 47.44
C ALA A 292 21.86 41.30 46.63
N LEU A 293 22.76 42.27 46.51
CA LEU A 293 24.02 42.12 45.79
C LEU A 293 24.89 41.01 46.39
N LYS A 294 25.00 40.93 47.71
CA LYS A 294 25.75 39.85 48.39
C LYS A 294 25.28 38.47 47.96
N TYR A 295 23.96 38.25 47.85
CA TYR A 295 23.41 36.96 47.41
C TYR A 295 23.50 36.76 45.89
N TYR A 296 23.32 37.81 45.09
CA TYR A 296 23.52 37.70 43.65
C TYR A 296 24.96 37.35 43.28
N LEU A 297 25.96 37.93 43.95
CA LEU A 297 27.38 37.60 43.72
C LEU A 297 27.73 36.17 44.16
N LYS A 298 27.06 35.66 45.21
CA LYS A 298 27.16 34.23 45.57
C LYS A 298 26.61 33.34 44.45
N ALA A 299 25.49 33.71 43.83
CA ALA A 299 24.99 33.00 42.67
C ALA A 299 26.00 33.10 41.51
N GLU A 300 26.51 34.29 41.21
CA GLU A 300 27.45 34.52 40.11
C GLU A 300 28.71 33.65 40.21
N SER A 301 29.28 33.47 41.41
CA SER A 301 30.46 32.61 41.62
C SER A 301 30.27 31.15 41.17
N MET A 302 29.02 30.73 40.92
CA MET A 302 28.68 29.39 40.47
C MET A 302 28.48 29.30 38.95
N ASN A 303 28.50 30.42 38.20
CA ASN A 303 28.16 30.49 36.77
C ASN A 303 29.00 29.58 35.85
N ALA A 304 30.15 29.07 36.32
CA ALA A 304 30.96 28.09 35.61
C ALA A 304 30.33 26.68 35.55
N ASP A 305 29.30 26.41 36.36
CA ASP A 305 28.57 25.13 36.29
C ASP A 305 27.76 25.03 34.99
N LYS A 306 27.96 23.93 34.25
CA LYS A 306 27.30 23.69 32.95
C LYS A 306 25.77 23.69 33.03
N GLN A 307 25.19 23.43 34.19
CA GLN A 307 23.74 23.43 34.39
C GLN A 307 23.14 24.85 34.42
N ILE A 308 23.97 25.88 34.65
CA ILE A 308 23.57 27.27 34.65
C ILE A 308 23.70 27.78 33.21
N THR A 309 22.61 27.65 32.46
CA THR A 309 22.53 28.12 31.07
C THR A 309 22.66 29.63 30.96
N ASP A 310 23.05 30.13 29.80
CA ASP A 310 23.19 31.57 29.54
C ASP A 310 21.87 32.34 29.77
N LYS A 311 20.71 31.72 29.50
CA LYS A 311 19.38 32.28 29.85
C LYS A 311 19.24 32.63 31.34
N TYR A 312 19.79 31.80 32.23
CA TYR A 312 19.77 32.04 33.67
C TYR A 312 20.74 33.16 34.06
N LYS A 313 21.93 33.18 33.43
CA LYS A 313 22.96 34.21 33.68
C LYS A 313 22.47 35.60 33.29
N VAL A 314 21.77 35.75 32.16
CA VAL A 314 21.15 37.03 31.72
C VAL A 314 20.28 37.62 32.83
N LYS A 315 19.39 36.83 33.41
CA LYS A 315 18.51 37.30 34.50
C LYS A 315 19.29 37.72 35.74
N LEU A 316 20.34 36.98 36.09
CA LEU A 316 21.20 37.33 37.23
C LEU A 316 22.00 38.61 36.97
N TYR A 317 22.58 38.79 35.78
CA TYR A 317 23.34 40.01 35.45
C TYR A 317 22.45 41.25 35.42
N LEU A 318 21.21 41.12 34.93
CA LEU A 318 20.21 42.20 35.02
C LEU A 318 19.93 42.56 36.48
N ASN A 319 19.65 41.57 37.32
CA ASN A 319 19.42 41.74 38.75
C ASN A 319 20.60 42.41 39.48
N ILE A 320 21.84 42.06 39.13
CA ILE A 320 23.05 42.66 39.69
C ILE A 320 23.21 44.11 39.22
N SER A 321 22.99 44.38 37.93
CA SER A 321 23.05 45.74 37.37
C SER A 321 22.07 46.67 38.08
N GLU A 322 20.80 46.26 38.19
CA GLU A 322 19.76 47.03 38.89
C GLU A 322 20.11 47.28 40.36
N ALA A 323 20.73 46.30 41.04
CA ALA A 323 21.15 46.47 42.43
C ALA A 323 22.29 47.50 42.56
N TYR A 324 23.28 47.48 41.66
CA TYR A 324 24.35 48.48 41.63
C TYR A 324 23.85 49.87 41.29
N GLU A 325 22.89 49.99 40.36
CA GLU A 325 22.26 51.26 40.01
C GLU A 325 21.54 51.88 41.22
N LYS A 326 20.76 51.10 41.96
CA LYS A 326 20.08 51.55 43.20
C LYS A 326 21.07 51.95 44.30
N LEU A 327 22.28 51.38 44.29
CA LEU A 327 23.39 51.77 45.18
C LEU A 327 24.22 52.94 44.63
N ARG A 328 23.83 53.54 43.49
CA ARG A 328 24.54 54.62 42.78
C ARG A 328 25.98 54.26 42.35
N MET A 329 26.27 52.97 42.18
CA MET A 329 27.55 52.46 41.68
C MET A 329 27.50 52.28 40.16
N LEU A 330 27.40 53.40 39.43
CA LEU A 330 27.08 53.39 37.99
C LEU A 330 28.11 52.65 37.13
N ASP A 331 29.41 52.72 37.46
CA ASP A 331 30.46 52.01 36.72
C ASP A 331 30.26 50.49 36.74
N LYS A 332 29.89 49.96 37.91
CA LYS A 332 29.61 48.52 38.08
C LYS A 332 28.28 48.14 37.43
N ALA A 333 27.25 48.97 37.54
CA ALA A 333 25.98 48.73 36.85
C ALA A 333 26.21 48.58 35.33
N LEU A 334 26.96 49.51 34.73
CA LEU A 334 27.32 49.47 33.31
C LEU A 334 28.13 48.22 32.93
N GLU A 335 29.06 47.77 33.79
CA GLU A 335 29.81 46.52 33.58
C GLU A 335 28.86 45.31 33.45
N TYR A 336 27.90 45.19 34.35
CA TYR A 336 26.95 44.07 34.34
C TYR A 336 25.91 44.18 33.24
N GLU A 337 25.51 45.39 32.85
CA GLU A 337 24.67 45.62 31.68
C GLU A 337 25.38 45.15 30.40
N LYS A 338 26.68 45.43 30.25
CA LYS A 338 27.49 44.92 29.14
C LYS A 338 27.58 43.39 29.15
N LYS A 339 27.89 42.77 30.31
CA LYS A 339 27.88 41.30 30.45
C LYS A 339 26.54 40.69 30.06
N CYS A 340 25.44 41.32 30.47
CA CYS A 340 24.09 40.90 30.12
C CYS A 340 23.89 40.92 28.59
N LYS A 341 24.20 42.05 27.94
CA LYS A 341 24.06 42.21 26.48
C LYS A 341 24.94 41.25 25.69
N GLU A 342 26.20 41.07 26.09
CA GLU A 342 27.12 40.11 25.47
C GLU A 342 26.60 38.68 25.59
N THR A 343 26.04 38.32 26.75
CA THR A 343 25.45 37.00 26.99
C THR A 343 24.21 36.79 26.11
N ILE A 344 23.36 37.81 25.92
CA ILE A 344 22.21 37.77 25.01
C ILE A 344 22.68 37.56 23.56
N ILE A 345 23.65 38.34 23.10
CA ILE A 345 24.20 38.20 21.73
C ILE A 345 24.78 36.79 21.52
N ALA A 346 25.53 36.27 22.50
CA ALA A 346 26.08 34.92 22.42
C ALA A 346 24.99 33.83 22.41
N LEU A 347 23.92 34.02 23.19
CA LEU A 347 22.77 33.12 23.22
C LEU A 347 22.05 33.12 21.87
N ASP A 348 21.74 34.30 21.32
CA ASP A 348 21.05 34.45 20.03
C ASP A 348 21.87 33.86 18.89
N LYS A 349 23.19 34.10 18.88
CA LYS A 349 24.10 33.49 17.92
C LYS A 349 24.10 31.96 18.02
N ARG A 350 24.22 31.39 19.23
CA ARG A 350 24.20 29.93 19.42
C ARG A 350 22.87 29.34 18.97
N LEU A 351 21.75 29.97 19.33
CA LEU A 351 20.41 29.53 18.91
C LEU A 351 20.25 29.60 17.38
N TYR A 352 20.77 30.64 16.74
CA TYR A 352 20.77 30.76 15.29
C TYR A 352 21.62 29.68 14.62
N ASP A 353 22.86 29.49 15.06
CA ASP A 353 23.80 28.51 14.50
C ASP A 353 23.26 27.08 14.68
N ASP A 354 22.79 26.73 15.87
CA ASP A 354 22.19 25.42 16.18
C ASP A 354 20.95 25.16 15.33
N ASN A 355 20.07 26.16 15.21
CA ASN A 355 18.83 26.03 14.44
C ASN A 355 19.10 25.95 12.93
N SER A 356 20.03 26.77 12.40
CA SER A 356 20.41 26.73 10.98
C SER A 356 21.00 25.38 10.62
N LYS A 357 22.01 24.91 11.38
CA LYS A 357 22.63 23.59 11.14
C LYS A 357 21.60 22.46 11.22
N SER A 358 20.73 22.50 12.22
CA SER A 358 19.72 21.44 12.39
C SER A 358 18.64 21.48 11.32
N LEU A 359 18.30 22.67 10.82
CA LEU A 359 17.31 22.88 9.76
C LEU A 359 17.85 22.43 8.40
N ASP A 360 19.11 22.75 8.09
CA ASP A 360 19.79 22.27 6.89
C ASP A 360 19.85 20.73 6.90
N THR A 361 20.26 20.16 8.03
CA THR A 361 20.31 18.69 8.21
C THR A 361 18.92 18.06 8.07
N PHE A 362 17.87 18.70 8.61
CA PHE A 362 16.49 18.26 8.46
C PHE A 362 16.05 18.23 6.99
N TYR A 363 16.28 19.31 6.24
CA TYR A 363 15.89 19.38 4.83
C TYR A 363 16.69 18.42 3.95
N GLN A 364 17.99 18.27 4.17
CA GLN A 364 18.81 17.27 3.49
C GLN A 364 18.26 15.86 3.71
N THR A 365 17.95 15.52 4.97
CA THR A 365 17.35 14.22 5.32
C THR A 365 16.01 14.00 4.62
N GLU A 366 15.13 15.00 4.59
CA GLU A 366 13.83 14.90 3.93
C GLU A 366 13.97 14.77 2.40
N GLN A 367 14.94 15.46 1.79
CA GLN A 367 15.25 15.29 0.37
C GLN A 367 15.75 13.88 0.07
N GLU A 368 16.70 13.35 0.85
CA GLU A 368 17.20 11.97 0.70
C GLU A 368 16.07 10.95 0.83
N LYS A 369 15.17 11.12 1.81
CA LYS A 369 13.98 10.26 1.97
C LYS A 369 13.05 10.31 0.77
N ASN A 370 12.80 11.50 0.21
CA ASN A 370 11.96 11.65 -0.98
C ASN A 370 12.59 10.97 -2.19
N ILE A 371 13.89 11.16 -2.41
CA ILE A 371 14.64 10.46 -3.47
C ILE A 371 14.57 8.95 -3.28
N LEU A 372 14.75 8.45 -2.06
CA LEU A 372 14.65 7.01 -1.76
C LEU A 372 13.22 6.49 -2.01
N LYS A 373 12.20 7.26 -1.68
CA LYS A 373 10.79 6.92 -1.94
C LYS A 373 10.51 6.82 -3.44
N GLU A 374 10.99 7.78 -4.23
CA GLU A 374 10.87 7.75 -5.69
C GLU A 374 11.60 6.54 -6.29
N LYS A 375 12.82 6.25 -5.83
CA LYS A 375 13.56 5.05 -6.21
C LYS A 375 12.78 3.78 -5.87
N ASN A 376 12.19 3.68 -4.67
CA ASN A 376 11.40 2.52 -4.26
C ASN A 376 10.13 2.34 -5.09
N ILE A 377 9.46 3.43 -5.48
CA ILE A 377 8.32 3.39 -6.41
C ILE A 377 8.77 2.89 -7.78
N ALA A 378 9.91 3.38 -8.28
CA ALA A 378 10.49 2.92 -9.53
C ALA A 378 10.86 1.42 -9.48
N TYR A 379 11.51 0.96 -8.41
CA TYR A 379 11.85 -0.45 -8.22
C TYR A 379 10.60 -1.35 -8.19
N LYS A 380 9.55 -0.97 -7.48
CA LYS A 380 8.26 -1.71 -7.52
C LYS A 380 7.65 -1.74 -8.91
N LYS A 381 7.77 -0.65 -9.68
CA LYS A 381 7.31 -0.63 -11.09
C LYS A 381 8.12 -1.61 -11.95
N TYR A 382 9.45 -1.65 -11.80
CA TYR A 382 10.29 -2.61 -12.51
C TYR A 382 9.97 -4.06 -12.12
N GLU A 383 9.77 -4.33 -10.83
CA GLU A 383 9.38 -5.65 -10.34
C GLU A 383 8.07 -6.13 -10.98
N MET A 384 7.05 -5.27 -11.06
CA MET A 384 5.80 -5.58 -11.76
C MET A 384 6.02 -5.87 -13.26
N TRP A 385 6.88 -5.09 -13.94
CA TRP A 385 7.22 -5.36 -15.34
C TRP A 385 7.91 -6.70 -15.54
N TYR A 386 8.87 -7.05 -14.67
CA TYR A 386 9.55 -8.35 -14.73
C TYR A 386 8.58 -9.51 -14.51
N ILE A 387 7.69 -9.41 -13.51
CA ILE A 387 6.66 -10.42 -13.25
C ILE A 387 5.75 -10.56 -14.49
N SER A 388 5.32 -9.46 -15.09
CA SER A 388 4.50 -9.47 -16.32
C SER A 388 5.23 -10.12 -17.50
N ALA A 389 6.53 -9.85 -17.67
CA ALA A 389 7.34 -10.44 -18.73
C ALA A 389 7.52 -11.96 -18.54
N ILE A 390 7.76 -12.40 -17.30
CA ILE A 390 7.84 -13.83 -16.95
C ILE A 390 6.51 -14.52 -17.26
N ILE A 391 5.38 -13.96 -16.81
CA ILE A 391 4.05 -14.51 -17.08
C ILE A 391 3.79 -14.61 -18.60
N SER A 392 4.12 -13.56 -19.36
CA SER A 392 3.94 -13.55 -20.82
C SER A 392 4.79 -14.61 -21.52
N THR A 393 6.02 -14.81 -21.06
CA THR A 393 6.94 -15.83 -21.60
C THR A 393 6.41 -17.25 -21.31
N VAL A 394 5.94 -17.50 -20.08
CA VAL A 394 5.35 -18.79 -19.69
C VAL A 394 4.09 -19.07 -20.51
N LEU A 395 3.21 -18.08 -20.69
CA LEU A 395 2.03 -18.19 -21.57
C LEU A 395 2.41 -18.50 -23.02
N GLY A 396 3.46 -17.85 -23.53
CA GLY A 396 4.00 -18.12 -24.87
C GLY A 396 4.49 -19.56 -25.02
N LEU A 397 5.21 -20.09 -24.01
CA LEU A 397 5.70 -21.47 -24.00
C LEU A 397 4.55 -22.49 -23.91
N ILE A 398 3.50 -22.20 -23.13
CA ILE A 398 2.30 -23.04 -23.04
C ILE A 398 1.58 -23.08 -24.39
N LEU A 399 1.37 -21.93 -25.02
CA LEU A 399 0.77 -21.85 -26.36
C LEU A 399 1.62 -22.59 -27.39
N LEU A 400 2.95 -22.42 -27.36
CA LEU A 400 3.87 -23.16 -28.22
C LEU A 400 3.70 -24.67 -28.03
N PHE A 401 3.70 -25.15 -26.78
CA PHE A 401 3.48 -26.56 -26.47
C PHE A 401 2.16 -27.09 -27.05
N PHE A 402 1.04 -26.35 -26.86
CA PHE A 402 -0.25 -26.73 -27.43
C PHE A 402 -0.25 -26.74 -28.96
N THR A 403 0.39 -25.76 -29.60
CA THR A 403 0.48 -25.74 -31.07
C THR A 403 1.31 -26.90 -31.62
N LEU A 404 2.40 -27.28 -30.94
CA LEU A 404 3.23 -28.41 -31.31
C LEU A 404 2.50 -29.74 -31.09
N ASP A 405 1.80 -29.91 -29.96
CA ASP A 405 0.97 -31.09 -29.69
C ASP A 405 -0.18 -31.22 -30.70
N TYR A 406 -0.83 -30.10 -31.02
CA TYR A 406 -1.88 -30.05 -32.03
C TYR A 406 -1.36 -30.41 -33.43
N ARG A 407 -0.21 -29.84 -33.85
CA ARG A 407 0.46 -30.20 -35.12
C ARG A 407 0.84 -31.67 -35.17
N LYS A 408 1.38 -32.22 -34.07
CA LYS A 408 1.72 -33.63 -33.97
C LYS A 408 0.49 -34.53 -34.13
N LYS A 409 -0.62 -34.18 -33.46
CA LYS A 409 -1.91 -34.90 -33.59
C LYS A 409 -2.49 -34.80 -35.00
N LEU A 410 -2.43 -33.62 -35.63
CA LEU A 410 -2.86 -33.43 -37.01
C LEU A 410 -2.03 -34.28 -37.96
N ASN A 411 -0.70 -34.20 -37.88
CA ASN A 411 0.20 -34.96 -38.74
C ASN A 411 -0.05 -36.46 -38.63
N LYS A 412 -0.30 -36.99 -37.42
CA LYS A 412 -0.65 -38.41 -37.23
C LYS A 412 -1.96 -38.79 -37.92
N ARG A 413 -2.97 -37.90 -37.93
CA ARG A 413 -4.25 -38.12 -38.62
C ARG A 413 -4.07 -38.08 -40.13
N THR A 414 -3.32 -37.11 -40.65
CA THR A 414 -3.03 -37.02 -42.09
C THR A 414 -2.23 -38.23 -42.57
N THR A 415 -1.22 -38.69 -41.82
CA THR A 415 -0.50 -39.91 -42.19
C THR A 415 -1.39 -41.14 -42.20
N SER A 416 -2.25 -41.33 -41.17
CA SER A 416 -3.17 -42.47 -41.15
C SER A 416 -4.22 -42.43 -42.27
N LEU A 417 -4.68 -41.24 -42.67
CA LEU A 417 -5.61 -41.08 -43.79
C LEU A 417 -4.92 -41.41 -45.11
N LEU A 418 -3.69 -40.93 -45.31
CA LEU A 418 -2.91 -41.21 -46.51
C LEU A 418 -2.59 -42.71 -46.64
N GLU A 419 -2.35 -43.39 -45.52
CA GLU A 419 -2.12 -44.83 -45.47
C GLU A 419 -3.39 -45.61 -45.83
N SER A 420 -4.54 -45.22 -45.27
CA SER A 420 -5.85 -45.78 -45.65
C SER A 420 -6.22 -45.52 -47.12
N GLU A 421 -5.89 -44.35 -47.65
CA GLU A 421 -6.13 -43.99 -49.06
C GLU A 421 -5.23 -44.81 -49.99
N LYS A 422 -3.95 -45.01 -49.62
CA LYS A 422 -3.04 -45.91 -50.34
C LYS A 422 -3.53 -47.37 -50.32
N GLU A 423 -4.01 -47.86 -49.18
CA GLU A 423 -4.60 -49.21 -49.09
C GLU A 423 -5.83 -49.35 -49.98
N LYS A 424 -6.73 -48.38 -49.98
CA LYS A 424 -7.89 -48.38 -50.88
C LYS A 424 -7.49 -48.39 -52.35
N LEU A 425 -6.53 -47.56 -52.73
CA LEU A 425 -6.04 -47.48 -54.10
C LEU A 425 -5.31 -48.76 -54.52
N HIS A 426 -4.60 -49.41 -53.59
CA HIS A 426 -4.00 -50.73 -53.83
C HIS A 426 -5.08 -51.80 -54.05
N MET A 427 -6.12 -51.83 -53.21
CA MET A 427 -7.24 -52.77 -53.36
C MET A 427 -8.02 -52.52 -54.67
N GLU A 428 -8.20 -51.27 -55.08
CA GLU A 428 -8.88 -50.92 -56.32
C GLU A 428 -8.07 -51.36 -57.55
N ASN A 429 -6.75 -51.18 -57.53
CA ASN A 429 -5.86 -51.68 -58.57
C ASN A 429 -5.89 -53.21 -58.67
N GLU A 430 -5.83 -53.92 -57.55
CA GLU A 430 -5.94 -55.39 -57.53
C GLU A 430 -7.30 -55.86 -58.07
N LEU A 431 -8.38 -55.20 -57.67
CA LEU A 431 -9.74 -55.49 -58.15
C LEU A 431 -9.84 -55.27 -59.67
N SER A 432 -9.24 -54.20 -60.19
CA SER A 432 -9.20 -53.94 -61.63
C SER A 432 -8.45 -55.02 -62.40
N ILE A 433 -7.30 -55.49 -61.87
CA ILE A 433 -6.53 -56.60 -62.46
C ILE A 433 -7.35 -57.89 -62.47
N MET A 434 -7.97 -58.25 -61.34
CA MET A 434 -8.86 -59.43 -61.25
C MET A 434 -10.02 -59.36 -62.26
N LYS A 435 -10.63 -58.19 -62.42
CA LYS A 435 -11.71 -57.97 -63.38
C LYS A 435 -11.25 -58.14 -64.82
N GLN A 436 -10.03 -57.70 -65.14
CA GLN A 436 -9.41 -57.85 -66.45
C GLN A 436 -9.09 -59.33 -66.77
N GLU A 437 -8.58 -60.09 -65.80
CA GLU A 437 -8.39 -61.53 -65.94
C GLU A 437 -9.72 -62.27 -66.13
N GLN A 438 -10.77 -61.89 -65.39
CA GLN A 438 -12.10 -62.48 -65.54
C GLN A 438 -12.68 -62.21 -66.93
N LEU A 439 -12.53 -60.99 -67.45
CA LEU A 439 -12.94 -60.64 -68.81
C LEU A 439 -12.16 -61.44 -69.86
N GLN A 440 -10.85 -61.65 -69.67
CA GLN A 440 -10.06 -62.51 -70.56
C GLN A 440 -10.53 -63.96 -70.53
N ARG A 441 -10.84 -64.53 -69.35
CA ARG A 441 -11.42 -65.88 -69.24
C ARG A 441 -12.77 -65.98 -69.94
N GLN A 442 -13.63 -64.98 -69.81
CA GLN A 442 -14.91 -64.92 -70.52
C GLN A 442 -14.73 -64.82 -72.04
N ALA A 443 -13.79 -64.00 -72.52
CA ALA A 443 -13.46 -63.88 -73.94
C ALA A 443 -12.92 -65.20 -74.51
N LEU A 444 -12.04 -65.90 -73.77
CA LEU A 444 -11.53 -67.23 -74.12
C LEU A 444 -12.64 -68.29 -74.15
N ALA A 445 -13.55 -68.30 -73.17
CA ALA A 445 -14.69 -69.21 -73.17
C ALA A 445 -15.61 -68.93 -74.38
N THR A 446 -15.83 -67.66 -74.72
CA THR A 446 -16.63 -67.24 -75.87
C THR A 446 -15.96 -67.59 -77.19
N SER A 447 -14.63 -67.47 -77.30
CA SER A 447 -13.88 -67.85 -78.50
C SER A 447 -13.91 -69.37 -78.72
N ILE A 448 -13.80 -70.16 -77.64
CA ILE A 448 -14.01 -71.62 -77.67
C ILE A 448 -15.44 -71.95 -78.14
N GLN A 449 -16.45 -71.26 -77.62
CA GLN A 449 -17.84 -71.43 -78.08
C GLN A 449 -18.05 -71.04 -79.55
N LEU A 450 -17.42 -69.96 -80.02
CA LEU A 450 -17.46 -69.54 -81.41
C LEU A 450 -16.76 -70.54 -82.33
N GLN A 451 -15.65 -71.15 -81.87
CA GLN A 451 -14.96 -72.21 -82.60
C GLN A 451 -15.82 -73.48 -82.68
N HIS A 452 -16.51 -73.85 -81.59
CA HIS A 452 -17.51 -74.91 -81.60
C HIS A 452 -18.68 -74.60 -82.54
N LYS A 453 -19.17 -73.36 -82.57
CA LYS A 453 -20.20 -72.93 -83.54
C LYS A 453 -19.71 -72.96 -84.98
N ASN A 454 -18.46 -72.58 -85.25
CA ASN A 454 -17.92 -72.58 -86.62
C ASN A 454 -17.61 -74.00 -87.12
N THR A 455 -17.16 -74.90 -86.23
CA THR A 455 -17.01 -76.34 -86.55
C THR A 455 -18.37 -76.99 -86.77
N PHE A 456 -19.38 -76.65 -85.96
CA PHE A 456 -20.78 -77.07 -86.14
C PHE A 456 -21.43 -76.52 -87.42
N ILE A 457 -21.16 -75.26 -87.80
CA ILE A 457 -21.63 -74.65 -89.06
C ILE A 457 -20.97 -75.31 -90.28
N ASN A 458 -19.72 -75.75 -90.16
CA ASN A 458 -19.05 -76.51 -91.22
C ASN A 458 -19.56 -77.96 -91.32
N GLU A 459 -19.92 -78.61 -90.20
CA GLU A 459 -20.58 -79.92 -90.20
C GLU A 459 -22.01 -79.85 -90.79
N LEU A 460 -22.75 -78.76 -90.56
CA LEU A 460 -24.07 -78.53 -91.15
C LEU A 460 -24.05 -78.24 -92.67
N LYS A 461 -22.90 -77.89 -93.25
CA LYS A 461 -22.77 -77.65 -94.70
C LYS A 461 -22.65 -78.93 -95.54
N VAL A 462 -22.38 -80.09 -94.95
CA VAL A 462 -21.98 -81.30 -95.70
C VAL A 462 -23.13 -82.29 -95.96
N ASN A 463 -24.26 -82.24 -95.26
CA ASN A 463 -25.32 -83.26 -95.41
C ASN A 463 -26.75 -82.69 -95.64
N MET A 464 -27.04 -82.35 -96.91
CA MET A 464 -28.33 -82.44 -97.65
C MET A 464 -29.60 -81.69 -97.11
N PRO A 465 -30.70 -81.55 -97.90
CA PRO A 465 -30.88 -80.90 -99.20
C PRO A 465 -31.97 -79.77 -99.15
N LYS A 466 -32.14 -79.06 -100.28
CA LYS A 466 -33.05 -77.92 -100.52
C LYS A 466 -34.54 -78.24 -100.27
N ASP A 467 -35.21 -77.45 -99.44
CA ASP A 467 -36.46 -76.75 -99.83
C ASP A 467 -36.91 -75.64 -98.86
N LYS A 468 -37.83 -74.81 -99.37
CA LYS A 468 -38.26 -73.46 -98.94
C LYS A 468 -38.92 -73.32 -97.56
N LYS A 469 -38.82 -72.05 -97.09
CA LYS A 469 -39.57 -71.33 -96.03
C LYS A 469 -39.15 -71.65 -94.59
N LEU A 470 -38.39 -70.73 -93.99
CA LEU A 470 -38.86 -70.00 -92.80
C LEU A 470 -38.00 -68.74 -92.54
N ASN A 471 -38.34 -67.65 -93.22
CA ASN A 471 -38.11 -66.32 -92.66
C ASN A 471 -39.06 -66.18 -91.46
N HIS A 472 -38.57 -66.36 -90.23
CA HIS A 472 -39.11 -65.67 -89.07
C HIS A 472 -38.19 -65.84 -87.86
N LEU A 473 -38.08 -64.76 -87.07
CA LEU A 473 -37.53 -64.64 -85.71
C LEU A 473 -36.08 -64.08 -85.66
N LEU A 474 -35.90 -62.76 -85.74
CA LEU A 474 -36.04 -61.69 -84.68
C LEU A 474 -34.59 -61.23 -84.36
N LYS A 475 -34.04 -60.10 -84.79
CA LYS A 475 -34.46 -58.69 -84.91
C LYS A 475 -35.00 -58.04 -83.63
N ASP A 476 -34.22 -57.04 -83.21
CA ASP A 476 -34.55 -55.81 -82.49
C ASP A 476 -34.84 -55.87 -80.98
N GLU A 477 -34.07 -55.07 -80.23
CA GLU A 477 -34.65 -54.12 -79.27
C GLU A 477 -33.66 -52.97 -78.97
N GLN A 478 -33.78 -51.91 -79.77
CA GLN A 478 -33.65 -50.54 -79.28
C GLN A 478 -35.06 -50.02 -79.06
N LEU A 479 -35.33 -49.40 -77.90
CA LEU A 479 -36.30 -48.30 -77.77
C LEU A 479 -36.06 -47.58 -76.45
N ILE A 480 -35.43 -46.40 -76.55
CA ILE A 480 -35.37 -45.39 -75.50
C ILE A 480 -36.64 -44.57 -75.63
N ASP A 481 -37.56 -44.77 -74.70
CA ASP A 481 -38.67 -43.86 -74.43
C ASP A 481 -38.58 -43.40 -72.96
N ASN A 482 -38.92 -42.12 -72.73
CA ASN A 482 -38.90 -41.37 -71.46
C ASN A 482 -37.65 -40.54 -71.11
N ASN A 483 -37.35 -39.50 -71.91
CA ASN A 483 -36.34 -38.49 -71.54
C ASN A 483 -36.83 -37.42 -70.56
N PHE A 484 -38.13 -37.09 -70.50
CA PHE A 484 -38.58 -35.96 -69.68
C PHE A 484 -38.68 -36.27 -68.17
N ASN A 485 -39.17 -37.45 -67.81
CA ASN A 485 -39.33 -37.81 -66.39
C ASN A 485 -37.95 -37.95 -65.73
N THR A 486 -36.99 -38.58 -66.39
CA THR A 486 -35.59 -38.65 -65.94
C THR A 486 -34.97 -37.27 -65.74
N ILE A 487 -35.16 -36.34 -66.68
CA ILE A 487 -34.65 -34.97 -66.56
C ILE A 487 -35.33 -34.24 -65.40
N ARG A 488 -36.63 -34.44 -65.21
CA ARG A 488 -37.39 -33.87 -64.10
C ARG A 488 -36.88 -34.41 -62.76
N ASP A 489 -36.64 -35.71 -62.67
CA ASP A 489 -36.15 -36.38 -61.46
C ASP A 489 -34.75 -35.87 -61.09
N ILE A 490 -33.84 -35.76 -62.07
CA ILE A 490 -32.50 -35.18 -61.86
C ILE A 490 -32.58 -33.73 -61.33
N ILE A 491 -33.49 -32.92 -61.86
CA ILE A 491 -33.68 -31.53 -61.41
C ILE A 491 -34.29 -31.49 -60.00
N GLN A 492 -35.20 -32.40 -59.65
CA GLN A 492 -35.79 -32.47 -58.32
C GLN A 492 -34.82 -33.05 -57.27
N GLU A 493 -33.91 -33.96 -57.64
CA GLU A 493 -32.84 -34.44 -56.76
C GLU A 493 -31.80 -33.35 -56.49
N THR A 494 -31.42 -32.59 -57.51
CA THR A 494 -30.43 -31.50 -57.37
C THR A 494 -31.02 -30.25 -56.72
N HIS A 495 -32.24 -29.86 -57.10
CA HIS A 495 -32.94 -28.68 -56.61
C HIS A 495 -34.42 -28.99 -56.33
N PRO A 496 -34.76 -29.53 -55.14
CA PRO A 496 -36.12 -30.02 -54.82
C PRO A 496 -37.24 -28.99 -55.01
N ASN A 497 -36.93 -27.70 -54.84
CA ASN A 497 -37.90 -26.61 -54.93
C ASN A 497 -37.94 -25.93 -56.31
N PHE A 498 -37.14 -26.38 -57.30
CA PHE A 498 -37.02 -25.74 -58.61
C PHE A 498 -38.37 -25.43 -59.27
N PHE A 499 -39.20 -26.46 -59.47
CA PHE A 499 -40.50 -26.31 -60.13
C PHE A 499 -41.53 -25.58 -59.26
N LYS A 500 -41.40 -25.63 -57.93
CA LYS A 500 -42.25 -24.89 -57.00
C LYS A 500 -41.96 -23.39 -57.11
N ARG A 501 -40.69 -23.01 -57.05
CA ARG A 501 -40.23 -21.61 -57.17
C ARG A 501 -40.55 -21.01 -58.54
N LEU A 502 -40.41 -21.80 -59.61
CA LEU A 502 -40.76 -21.38 -60.97
C LEU A 502 -42.25 -21.02 -61.09
N ASN A 503 -43.13 -21.76 -60.40
CA ASN A 503 -44.56 -21.45 -60.35
C ASN A 503 -44.89 -20.25 -59.45
N GLU A 504 -44.18 -20.07 -58.32
CA GLU A 504 -44.34 -18.89 -57.43
C GLU A 504 -43.97 -17.58 -58.13
N LEU A 505 -42.94 -17.60 -58.98
CA LEU A 505 -42.46 -16.41 -59.71
C LEU A 505 -43.29 -16.10 -60.96
N ALA A 506 -44.10 -17.05 -61.43
CA ALA A 506 -44.91 -16.86 -62.63
C ALA A 506 -46.13 -15.97 -62.34
N LYS A 507 -46.33 -14.93 -63.16
CA LYS A 507 -47.51 -14.06 -63.10
C LYS A 507 -48.81 -14.80 -63.44
N ASN A 508 -48.70 -15.85 -64.26
CA ASN A 508 -49.79 -16.72 -64.70
C ASN A 508 -49.39 -18.19 -64.50
N ARG A 509 -50.37 -19.06 -64.24
CA ARG A 509 -50.13 -20.51 -64.04
C ARG A 509 -49.38 -21.11 -65.23
N LEU A 510 -48.25 -21.78 -64.94
CA LEU A 510 -47.47 -22.49 -65.96
C LEU A 510 -48.13 -23.84 -66.28
N THR A 511 -48.15 -24.18 -67.57
CA THR A 511 -48.63 -25.48 -68.06
C THR A 511 -47.52 -26.54 -68.00
N ASN A 512 -47.88 -27.82 -68.10
CA ASN A 512 -46.87 -28.90 -68.16
C ASN A 512 -45.89 -28.74 -69.32
N LEU A 513 -46.32 -28.16 -70.44
CA LEU A 513 -45.43 -27.86 -71.55
C LEU A 513 -44.44 -26.75 -71.18
N ASP A 514 -44.89 -25.68 -70.51
CA ASP A 514 -44.00 -24.62 -70.00
C ASP A 514 -42.93 -25.17 -69.04
N LEU A 515 -43.31 -26.13 -68.17
CA LEU A 515 -42.38 -26.80 -67.26
C LEU A 515 -41.38 -27.70 -68.00
N LYS A 516 -41.79 -28.36 -69.09
CA LYS A 516 -40.89 -29.11 -69.99
C LYS A 516 -39.83 -28.21 -70.60
N TYR A 517 -40.24 -27.07 -71.17
CA TYR A 517 -39.31 -26.11 -71.73
C TYR A 517 -38.37 -25.52 -70.66
N ALA A 518 -38.88 -25.20 -69.46
CA ALA A 518 -38.06 -24.71 -68.36
C ALA A 518 -36.99 -25.73 -67.93
N ALA A 519 -37.32 -27.03 -67.89
CA ALA A 519 -36.37 -28.09 -67.56
C ALA A 519 -35.25 -28.21 -68.61
N TYR A 520 -35.58 -28.18 -69.90
CA TYR A 520 -34.56 -28.21 -70.95
C TYR A 520 -33.69 -26.95 -70.99
N ILE A 521 -34.26 -25.78 -70.64
CA ILE A 521 -33.51 -24.52 -70.51
C ILE A 521 -32.56 -24.57 -69.30
N TYR A 522 -32.98 -25.15 -68.19
CA TYR A 522 -32.13 -25.35 -67.02
C TYR A 522 -30.89 -26.19 -67.36
N LEU A 523 -31.06 -27.24 -68.17
CA LEU A 523 -29.97 -28.05 -68.73
C LEU A 523 -29.15 -27.34 -69.83
N ASN A 524 -29.41 -26.06 -70.09
CA ASN A 524 -28.68 -25.23 -71.04
C ASN A 524 -28.77 -25.73 -72.50
N MET A 525 -29.88 -26.38 -72.87
CA MET A 525 -30.11 -26.83 -74.24
C MET A 525 -30.45 -25.66 -75.18
N ASP A 526 -29.86 -25.67 -76.37
CA ASP A 526 -30.15 -24.68 -77.41
C ASP A 526 -31.53 -24.93 -78.08
N ASN A 527 -31.94 -24.02 -78.96
CA ASN A 527 -33.26 -24.13 -79.59
C ASN A 527 -33.38 -25.34 -80.53
N MET A 528 -32.28 -25.81 -81.13
CA MET A 528 -32.24 -26.96 -82.04
C MET A 528 -32.28 -28.29 -81.27
N GLN A 529 -31.62 -28.33 -80.11
CA GLN A 529 -31.64 -29.47 -79.20
C GLN A 529 -33.03 -29.65 -78.58
N ILE A 530 -33.67 -28.54 -78.16
CA ILE A 530 -35.04 -28.58 -77.62
C ILE A 530 -36.05 -28.96 -78.71
N SER A 531 -35.88 -28.47 -79.94
CA SER A 531 -36.78 -28.79 -81.06
C SER A 531 -36.72 -30.27 -81.41
N THR A 532 -35.51 -30.85 -81.39
CA THR A 532 -35.28 -32.29 -81.61
C THR A 532 -35.89 -33.13 -80.47
N ALA A 533 -35.69 -32.73 -79.22
CA ALA A 533 -36.20 -33.45 -78.06
C ALA A 533 -37.74 -33.44 -77.99
N LEU A 534 -38.38 -32.34 -78.39
CA LEU A 534 -39.83 -32.18 -78.38
C LEU A 534 -40.51 -32.50 -79.72
N LYS A 535 -39.74 -32.82 -80.76
CA LYS A 535 -40.22 -33.05 -82.13
C LYS A 535 -41.10 -31.90 -82.65
N VAL A 536 -40.66 -30.67 -82.45
CA VAL A 536 -41.35 -29.44 -82.92
C VAL A 536 -40.41 -28.60 -83.78
N ASP A 537 -40.97 -27.67 -84.56
CA ASP A 537 -40.16 -26.74 -85.35
C ASP A 537 -39.31 -25.80 -84.44
N PRO A 538 -38.02 -25.52 -84.76
CA PRO A 538 -37.17 -24.62 -83.97
C PRO A 538 -37.75 -23.21 -83.74
N LYS A 539 -38.58 -22.72 -84.66
CA LYS A 539 -39.29 -21.44 -84.53
C LYS A 539 -40.38 -21.53 -83.45
N THR A 540 -41.00 -22.69 -83.28
CA THR A 540 -41.96 -22.96 -82.20
C THR A 540 -41.29 -22.90 -80.83
N VAL A 541 -40.05 -23.38 -80.71
CA VAL A 541 -39.25 -23.27 -79.47
C VAL A 541 -38.99 -21.80 -79.13
N SER A 542 -38.61 -20.99 -80.12
CA SER A 542 -38.34 -19.56 -79.95
C SER A 542 -39.58 -18.79 -79.48
N VAL A 543 -40.75 -19.05 -80.09
CA VAL A 543 -42.03 -18.45 -79.69
C VAL A 543 -42.44 -18.90 -78.28
N THR A 544 -42.22 -20.17 -77.94
CA THR A 544 -42.58 -20.73 -76.62
C THR A 544 -41.67 -20.17 -75.53
N LYS A 545 -40.36 -20.03 -75.78
CA LYS A 545 -39.43 -19.33 -74.89
C LYS A 545 -39.86 -17.88 -74.66
N TYR A 546 -40.28 -17.16 -75.71
CA TYR A 546 -40.80 -15.80 -75.55
C TYR A 546 -42.07 -15.75 -74.68
N ARG A 547 -43.01 -16.69 -74.87
CA ARG A 547 -44.22 -16.80 -74.02
C ARG A 547 -43.87 -17.14 -72.57
N LEU A 548 -42.93 -18.05 -72.35
CA LEU A 548 -42.44 -18.42 -71.02
C LEU A 548 -41.77 -17.23 -70.31
N LYS A 549 -40.98 -16.44 -71.05
CA LYS A 549 -40.37 -15.19 -70.57
C LYS A 549 -41.42 -14.19 -70.07
N GLN A 550 -42.52 -14.02 -70.82
CA GLN A 550 -43.63 -13.15 -70.42
C GLN A 550 -44.36 -13.67 -69.17
N LYS A 551 -44.63 -14.98 -69.11
CA LYS A 551 -45.29 -15.61 -67.95
C LYS A 551 -44.46 -15.49 -66.67
N LEU A 552 -43.13 -15.55 -66.76
CA LEU A 552 -42.21 -15.39 -65.63
C LEU A 552 -41.89 -13.92 -65.30
N GLY A 553 -42.46 -12.96 -66.04
CA GLY A 553 -42.26 -11.54 -65.77
C GLY A 553 -40.84 -11.02 -66.01
N VAL A 554 -40.02 -11.74 -66.79
CA VAL A 554 -38.62 -11.39 -67.05
C VAL A 554 -38.56 -10.18 -67.99
N GLY A 555 -37.88 -9.11 -67.55
CA GLY A 555 -37.83 -7.82 -68.26
C GLY A 555 -37.24 -7.91 -69.67
N LYS A 556 -37.59 -6.96 -70.56
CA LYS A 556 -37.20 -6.99 -71.99
C LYS A 556 -35.69 -7.13 -72.22
N GLY A 557 -34.84 -6.63 -71.30
CA GLY A 557 -33.38 -6.71 -71.37
C GLY A 557 -32.70 -7.91 -70.68
N GLN A 558 -33.44 -8.82 -70.04
CA GLN A 558 -32.87 -9.98 -69.32
C GLN A 558 -32.98 -11.28 -70.14
N ASP A 559 -31.94 -12.13 -70.13
CA ASP A 559 -31.97 -13.43 -70.81
C ASP A 559 -32.72 -14.50 -69.99
N LEU A 560 -33.58 -15.27 -70.67
CA LEU A 560 -34.42 -16.28 -70.02
C LEU A 560 -33.60 -17.48 -69.52
N ASN A 561 -32.56 -17.90 -70.26
CA ASN A 561 -31.74 -19.04 -69.86
C ASN A 561 -30.92 -18.68 -68.62
N THR A 562 -30.34 -17.47 -68.58
CA THR A 562 -29.64 -16.97 -67.38
C THR A 562 -30.59 -16.84 -66.20
N PHE A 563 -31.80 -16.31 -66.39
CA PHE A 563 -32.78 -16.16 -65.31
C PHE A 563 -33.18 -17.50 -64.68
N ILE A 564 -33.48 -18.51 -65.49
CA ILE A 564 -33.88 -19.84 -64.99
C ILE A 564 -32.73 -20.53 -64.23
N ARG A 565 -31.48 -20.39 -64.69
CA ARG A 565 -30.32 -21.04 -64.06
C ARG A 565 -29.83 -20.35 -62.79
N THR A 566 -30.05 -19.05 -62.65
CA THR A 566 -29.57 -18.24 -61.51
C THR A 566 -30.63 -17.99 -60.44
N MET A 567 -31.86 -18.51 -60.65
CA MET A 567 -32.91 -18.51 -59.65
C MET A 567 -32.40 -19.20 -58.37
N LYS A 568 -32.43 -18.51 -57.23
CA LYS A 568 -32.12 -19.14 -55.93
C LYS A 568 -33.26 -20.09 -55.58
N TYR A 569 -32.93 -21.37 -55.43
CA TYR A 569 -33.86 -22.49 -55.17
C TYR A 569 -34.18 -22.67 -53.69
#